data_AF-A0A536FWL8-F1
#
_entry.id   AF-A0A536FWL8-F1
#
_cell.length_a   1.000
_cell.length_b   1.000
_cell.length_c   1.000
_cell.angle_alpha   90.00
_cell.angle_beta   90.00
_cell.angle_gamma   90.00
#
_symmetry.space_group_name_H-M   'P 1'
#
loop_
_entity.id
_entity.type
_entity.pdbx_description
1 polymer ?
#
loop_
_entity_poly.entity_id
_entity_poly.type
_entity_poly.pdbx_seq_one_letter_code
_entity_poly.pdbx_strand_id
1 'polypeptide(L)'
;EQHFDACFIDLLNVFPSEEMTQRAFELCLERLEGGGLLMADNALRQGEVVRPKNQQARNVAHYNELVAKHPRLESVVIPIRDGVSVARVKG
;
A
#
# COMPACT_ATOMS: atom_id res chain seq x y z
N GLU A 1 -8.09 12.34 18.03
CA GLU A 1 -8.29 11.15 17.17
C GLU A 1 -7.25 10.10 17.56
N GLN A 2 -7.46 8.81 17.25
CA GLN A 2 -6.46 7.77 17.56
C GLN A 2 -5.38 7.76 16.48
N HIS A 3 -4.12 7.89 16.91
CA HIS A 3 -2.94 7.72 16.08
C HIS A 3 -2.44 6.28 16.22
N PHE A 4 -1.87 5.75 15.14
CA PHE A 4 -1.29 4.41 15.12
C PHE A 4 0.20 4.48 14.77
N ASP A 5 0.98 3.57 15.37
CA ASP A 5 2.39 3.39 15.02
C ASP A 5 2.54 2.63 13.69
N ALA A 6 1.54 1.83 13.33
CA ALA A 6 1.53 1.05 12.11
C ALA A 6 0.11 0.82 11.57
N CYS A 7 -0.01 0.79 10.24
CA CYS A 7 -1.20 0.36 9.50
C CYS A 7 -0.81 -0.76 8.54
N PHE A 8 -1.56 -1.86 8.55
CA PHE A 8 -1.33 -3.02 7.68
C PHE A 8 -2.56 -3.29 6.81
N ILE A 9 -2.40 -3.22 5.48
CA ILE A 9 -3.48 -3.40 4.50
C ILE A 9 -3.32 -4.78 3.85
N ASP A 10 -4.25 -5.69 4.16
CA ASP A 10 -4.32 -7.05 3.59
C ASP A 10 -5.57 -7.26 2.71
N LEU A 11 -6.16 -6.15 2.24
CA LEU A 11 -7.43 -6.16 1.51
C LEU A 11 -7.30 -5.69 0.05
N LEU A 12 -6.09 -5.39 -0.43
CA LEU A 12 -5.85 -4.86 -1.77
C LEU A 12 -6.44 -5.75 -2.87
N ASN A 13 -6.38 -7.07 -2.66
CA ASN A 13 -6.89 -8.08 -3.60
C ASN A 13 -8.41 -8.20 -3.63
N VAL A 14 -9.13 -7.66 -2.64
CA VAL A 14 -10.60 -7.81 -2.55
C VAL A 14 -11.34 -6.50 -2.78
N PHE A 15 -10.64 -5.36 -2.82
CA PHE A 15 -11.28 -4.09 -3.10
C PHE A 15 -11.96 -4.09 -4.49
N PRO A 16 -13.15 -3.47 -4.59
CA PRO A 16 -13.91 -3.48 -5.84
C PRO A 16 -13.32 -2.53 -6.89
N SER A 17 -12.48 -1.57 -6.50
CA SER A 17 -11.89 -0.58 -7.41
C SER A 17 -10.59 0.04 -6.89
N GLU A 18 -9.90 0.74 -7.77
CA GLU A 18 -8.74 1.58 -7.44
C GLU A 18 -9.14 2.76 -6.54
N GLU A 19 -10.35 3.31 -6.67
CA GLU A 19 -10.80 4.38 -5.76
C GLU A 19 -10.92 3.89 -4.31
N MET A 20 -11.42 2.66 -4.10
CA MET A 20 -11.45 2.06 -2.77
C MET A 20 -10.04 1.77 -2.23
N THR A 21 -9.11 1.43 -3.12
CA THR A 21 -7.69 1.25 -2.78
C THR A 21 -7.07 2.57 -2.34
N GLN A 22 -7.27 3.65 -3.10
CA GLN A 22 -6.80 4.99 -2.76
C GLN A 22 -7.40 5.46 -1.43
N ARG A 23 -8.70 5.29 -1.23
CA ARG A 23 -9.37 5.65 0.02
C ARG A 23 -8.81 4.91 1.23
N ALA A 24 -8.53 3.61 1.11
CA ALA A 24 -7.92 2.84 2.18
C ALA A 24 -6.50 3.34 2.49
N PHE A 25 -5.71 3.63 1.45
CA PHE A 25 -4.39 4.23 1.58
C PHE A 25 -4.44 5.58 2.32
N GLU A 26 -5.33 6.49 1.93
CA GLU A 26 -5.52 7.81 2.55
C GLU A 26 -5.92 7.68 4.02
N LEU A 27 -6.93 6.87 4.32
CA LEU A 27 -7.41 6.65 5.70
C LEU A 27 -6.35 6.05 6.63
N CYS A 28 -5.48 5.19 6.11
CA CYS A 28 -4.35 4.68 6.87
C CYS A 28 -3.31 5.78 7.08
N LEU A 29 -2.90 6.48 6.02
CA LEU A 29 -1.86 7.50 6.06
C LEU A 29 -2.24 8.71 6.93
N GLU A 30 -3.52 9.09 6.97
CA GLU A 30 -4.04 10.14 7.86
C GLU A 30 -3.88 9.81 9.34
N ARG A 31 -3.80 8.53 9.71
CA ARG A 31 -3.64 8.09 11.11
C ARG A 31 -2.21 7.76 11.50
N LEU A 32 -1.27 7.91 10.56
CA LEU A 32 0.16 7.70 10.79
C LEU A 32 0.89 9.04 10.91
N GLU A 33 1.61 9.19 12.00
CA GLU A 33 2.50 10.33 12.26
C GLU A 33 3.93 10.01 11.80
N GLY A 34 4.82 11.01 11.88
CA GLY A 34 6.25 10.85 11.57
C GLY A 34 6.86 9.63 12.27
N GLY A 35 7.51 8.75 11.51
CA GLY A 35 8.06 7.48 11.98
C GLY A 35 7.11 6.28 11.88
N GLY A 36 5.80 6.50 11.71
CA GLY A 36 4.81 5.43 11.56
C GLY A 36 5.01 4.60 10.28
N LEU A 37 4.55 3.34 10.32
CA LEU A 37 4.69 2.38 9.23
C LEU A 37 3.36 2.14 8.48
N LEU A 38 3.36 2.38 7.18
CA LEU A 38 2.31 1.92 6.27
C LEU A 38 2.80 0.65 5.57
N MET A 39 2.04 -0.43 5.68
CA MET A 39 2.41 -1.72 5.12
C MET A 39 1.25 -2.35 4.35
N ALA A 40 1.56 -3.17 3.35
CA ALA A 40 0.58 -4.01 2.67
C ALA A 40 1.18 -5.34 2.19
N ASP A 41 0.39 -6.41 2.24
CA ASP A 41 0.74 -7.71 1.66
C ASP A 41 0.40 -7.76 0.15
N ASN A 42 0.92 -8.78 -0.52
CA ASN A 42 0.72 -9.09 -1.94
C ASN A 42 1.24 -8.01 -2.91
N ALA A 43 2.25 -7.23 -2.52
CA ALA A 43 2.77 -6.11 -3.30
C ALA A 43 3.34 -6.54 -4.68
N LEU A 44 3.76 -7.79 -4.87
CA LEU A 44 4.23 -8.31 -6.16
C LEU A 44 3.12 -9.02 -6.93
N ARG A 45 2.12 -9.57 -6.25
CA ARG A 45 0.96 -10.26 -6.83
C ARG A 45 1.33 -11.23 -7.96
N GLN A 46 2.23 -12.15 -7.69
CA GLN A 46 2.77 -13.14 -8.63
C GLN A 46 3.34 -12.51 -9.92
N GLY A 47 3.78 -11.25 -9.86
CA GLY A 47 4.29 -10.47 -10.98
C GLY A 47 3.22 -9.80 -11.84
N GLU A 48 1.92 -9.98 -11.53
CA GLU A 48 0.82 -9.41 -12.31
C GLU A 48 0.80 -7.88 -12.27
N VAL A 49 1.39 -7.26 -11.25
CA VAL A 49 1.49 -5.80 -11.09
C VAL A 49 2.24 -5.11 -12.24
N VAL A 50 3.12 -5.83 -12.94
CA VAL A 50 3.87 -5.28 -14.09
C VAL A 50 2.96 -5.09 -15.32
N ARG A 51 1.95 -5.94 -15.48
CA ARG A 51 0.98 -5.92 -16.59
C ARG A 51 -0.40 -6.34 -16.09
N PRO A 52 -1.10 -5.48 -15.34
CA PRO A 52 -2.34 -5.85 -14.66
C PRO A 52 -3.48 -6.10 -15.64
N LYS A 53 -4.14 -7.26 -15.56
CA LYS A 53 -5.25 -7.65 -16.44
C LYS A 53 -6.62 -7.68 -15.77
N ASN A 54 -6.66 -7.88 -14.45
CA ASN A 54 -7.88 -7.94 -13.65
C ASN A 54 -7.90 -6.80 -12.62
N GLN A 55 -9.05 -6.60 -11.97
CA GLN A 55 -9.24 -5.47 -11.04
C GLN A 55 -8.29 -5.54 -9.86
N GLN A 56 -8.07 -6.73 -9.34
CA GLN A 56 -7.21 -6.95 -8.18
C GLN A 56 -5.74 -6.59 -8.50
N ALA A 57 -5.26 -6.88 -9.72
CA ALA A 57 -3.90 -6.54 -10.13
C ALA A 57 -3.75 -5.04 -10.28
N ARG A 58 -4.79 -4.38 -10.80
CA ARG A 58 -4.85 -2.92 -10.90
C ARG A 58 -4.83 -2.28 -9.52
N ASN A 59 -5.58 -2.80 -8.55
CA ASN A 59 -5.56 -2.29 -7.18
C ASN A 59 -4.15 -2.34 -6.58
N VAL A 60 -3.46 -3.49 -6.66
CA VAL A 60 -2.11 -3.62 -6.09
C VAL A 60 -1.12 -2.72 -6.83
N ALA A 61 -1.16 -2.68 -8.17
CA ALA A 61 -0.30 -1.80 -8.96
C ALA A 61 -0.54 -0.32 -8.62
N HIS A 62 -1.81 0.08 -8.46
CA HIS A 62 -2.22 1.43 -8.08
C HIS A 62 -1.72 1.78 -6.68
N TYR A 63 -1.89 0.89 -5.70
CA TYR A 63 -1.35 1.07 -4.35
C TYR A 63 0.18 1.25 -4.35
N ASN A 64 0.90 0.40 -5.10
CA ASN A 64 2.35 0.51 -5.22
C ASN A 64 2.77 1.86 -5.81
N GLU A 65 2.06 2.34 -6.84
CA GLU A 65 2.30 3.65 -7.46
C GLU A 65 2.08 4.79 -6.46
N LEU A 66 1.00 4.76 -5.69
CA LEU A 66 0.70 5.73 -4.64
C LEU A 66 1.84 5.76 -3.60
N VAL A 67 2.20 4.60 -3.06
CA VAL A 67 3.25 4.49 -2.03
C VAL A 67 4.62 4.92 -2.55
N ALA A 68 4.97 4.59 -3.80
CA ALA A 68 6.25 4.94 -4.41
C ALA A 68 6.37 6.45 -4.70
N LYS A 69 5.27 7.12 -5.03
CA LYS A 69 5.26 8.54 -5.41
C LYS A 69 4.92 9.49 -4.28
N HIS A 70 4.35 9.01 -3.18
CA HIS A 70 3.85 9.89 -2.13
C HIS A 70 4.99 10.64 -1.43
N PRO A 71 4.97 11.99 -1.37
CA PRO A 71 6.11 12.79 -0.90
C PRO A 71 6.42 12.59 0.59
N ARG A 72 5.42 12.24 1.41
CA ARG A 72 5.60 11.95 2.86
C ARG A 72 6.17 10.56 3.14
N LEU A 73 6.30 9.70 2.14
CA LEU A 73 6.72 8.30 2.34
C LEU A 73 8.15 8.08 1.86
N GLU A 74 8.87 7.24 2.59
CA GLU A 74 10.03 6.51 2.09
C GLU A 74 9.66 5.03 2.07
N SER A 75 9.79 4.37 0.92
CA SER A 75 9.19 3.05 0.69
C SER A 75 10.13 2.03 0.07
N VAL A 76 9.87 0.76 0.37
CA VAL A 76 10.57 -0.40 -0.15
C VAL A 76 9.58 -1.55 -0.31
N VAL A 77 9.77 -2.37 -1.35
CA VAL A 77 9.10 -3.67 -1.47
C VAL A 77 10.08 -4.75 -1.02
N ILE A 78 9.72 -5.47 0.04
CA ILE A 78 10.50 -6.59 0.56
C ILE A 78 10.03 -7.87 -0.15
N PRO A 79 10.90 -8.59 -0.89
CA PRO A 79 10.50 -9.75 -1.70
C PRO A 79 10.39 -11.03 -0.85
N ILE A 80 9.56 -10.99 0.18
CA ILE A 80 9.15 -12.17 0.96
C ILE A 80 7.73 -12.55 0.58
N ARG A 81 7.46 -13.86 0.44
CA ARG A 81 6.17 -14.39 -0.05
C ARG A 81 5.77 -13.73 -1.38
N ASP A 82 4.61 -13.09 -1.43
CA ASP A 82 4.08 -12.40 -2.60
C ASP A 82 4.40 -10.89 -2.60
N GLY A 83 5.43 -10.51 -1.84
CA GLY A 83 5.89 -9.14 -1.65
C GLY A 83 5.17 -8.41 -0.53
N VAL A 84 5.95 -7.76 0.34
CA VAL A 84 5.41 -6.84 1.35
C VAL A 84 5.88 -5.44 1.01
N SER A 85 4.92 -4.54 0.75
CA SER A 85 5.20 -3.11 0.65
C SER A 85 5.35 -2.55 2.05
N VAL A 86 6.44 -1.83 2.30
CA VAL A 86 6.70 -1.15 3.57
C VAL A 86 7.07 0.28 3.28
N ALA A 87 6.39 1.22 3.92
CA ALA A 87 6.70 2.64 3.84
C ALA A 87 6.73 3.27 5.23
N ARG A 88 7.74 4.08 5.51
CA ARG A 88 7.79 4.90 6.71
C ARG A 88 7.33 6.32 6.39
N VAL A 89 6.52 6.90 7.27
CA VAL A 89 6.18 8.32 7.22
C VAL A 89 7.41 9.12 7.65
N LYS A 90 7.86 10.06 6.81
CA LYS A 90 8.96 10.96 7.12
C LYS A 90 8.61 11.81 8.35
N GLY A 91 9.61 12.05 9.20
CA GLY A 91 9.50 12.95 10.36
C GLY A 91 9.41 14.41 9.96
#